data_AF-A0A430E1R1-F1
#
_entry.id   AF-A0A430E1R1-F1
#
_cell.length_a   1.000
_cell.length_b   1.000
_cell.length_c   1.000
_cell.angle_alpha   90.00
_cell.angle_beta   90.00
_cell.angle_gamma   90.00
#
_symmetry.space_group_name_H-M   'P 1'
#
loop_
_entity.id
_entity.type
_entity.pdbx_description
1 polymer ?
#
loop_
_entity_poly.entity_id
_entity_poly.type
_entity_poly.pdbx_seq_one_letter_code
_entity_poly.pdbx_strand_id
1 'polypeptide(L)'
;MRQVDRDELINRIQSAIRSWPKSVLKGLADHRPAEQLRARLLGAAMISDKLNKLEILSGSPPPPPIRYADLEGVSGVPQQDDIKPNGPMR
;
A
#
# COMPACT_ATOMS: atom_id res chain seq x y z
N MET A 1 8.96 -4.26 30.64
CA MET A 1 8.56 -3.97 29.25
C MET A 1 9.65 -4.50 28.33
N ARG A 2 9.31 -5.34 27.34
CA ARG A 2 10.30 -5.94 26.42
C ARG A 2 10.29 -5.19 25.10
N GLN A 3 11.44 -4.69 24.67
CA GLN A 3 11.58 -4.09 23.35
C GLN A 3 11.33 -5.16 22.27
N VAL A 4 10.45 -4.85 21.33
CA VAL A 4 10.16 -5.72 20.18
C VAL A 4 11.28 -5.54 19.17
N ASP A 5 11.95 -6.65 18.83
CA ASP A 5 12.99 -6.64 17.79
C ASP A 5 12.37 -6.58 16.39
N ARG A 6 13.13 -6.07 15.42
CA ARG A 6 12.73 -5.90 14.02
C ARG A 6 12.17 -7.19 13.42
N ASP A 7 12.80 -8.33 13.70
CA ASP A 7 12.37 -9.61 13.14
C ASP A 7 11.05 -10.08 13.74
N GLU A 8 10.79 -9.79 15.02
CA GLU A 8 9.50 -10.05 15.66
C GLU A 8 8.40 -9.18 15.04
N LEU A 9 8.68 -7.89 14.80
CA LEU A 9 7.74 -6.99 14.13
C LEU A 9 7.40 -7.47 12.71
N ILE A 10 8.41 -7.84 11.92
CA ILE A 10 8.23 -8.37 10.56
C ILE A 10 7.37 -9.64 10.60
N ASN A 11 7.68 -10.58 11.50
CA ASN A 11 6.94 -11.82 11.62
C ASN A 11 5.46 -11.58 11.99
N ARG A 12 5.16 -10.61 12.85
CA ARG A 12 3.79 -10.27 13.22
C ARG A 12 3.02 -9.61 12.09
N ILE A 13 3.64 -8.70 11.35
CA ILE A 13 3.01 -8.08 10.18
C ILE A 13 2.72 -9.15 9.11
N GLN A 14 3.69 -10.00 8.82
CA GLN A 14 3.50 -11.11 7.87
C GLN A 14 2.41 -12.07 8.34
N SER A 15 2.37 -12.40 9.62
CA SER A 15 1.31 -13.24 10.21
C SER A 15 -0.06 -12.58 10.07
N ALA A 16 -0.17 -11.28 10.34
CA ALA A 16 -1.40 -10.52 10.16
C ALA A 16 -1.90 -10.59 8.71
N ILE A 17 -1.01 -10.35 7.74
CA ILE A 17 -1.34 -10.39 6.31
C ILE A 17 -1.73 -11.81 5.87
N ARG A 18 -1.00 -12.84 6.30
CA ARG A 18 -1.33 -14.25 6.02
C ARG A 18 -2.69 -14.66 6.60
N SER A 19 -3.11 -14.03 7.69
CA SER A 19 -4.41 -14.29 8.34
C SER A 19 -5.59 -13.56 7.69
N TRP A 20 -5.36 -12.75 6.65
CA TRP A 20 -6.43 -12.00 6.01
C TRP A 20 -7.51 -12.91 5.41
N PRO A 21 -8.79 -12.58 5.62
CA PRO A 21 -9.87 -13.37 5.05
C PRO A 21 -9.89 -13.20 3.53
N LYS A 22 -10.38 -14.23 2.82
CA LYS A 22 -10.51 -14.22 1.35
C LYS A 22 -11.29 -13.01 0.82
N SER A 23 -12.22 -12.46 1.61
CA SER A 23 -12.97 -11.26 1.25
C SER A 23 -12.09 -10.02 1.14
N VAL A 24 -11.11 -9.85 2.03
CA VAL A 24 -10.13 -8.76 1.96
C VAL A 24 -9.26 -8.93 0.72
N LEU A 25 -8.75 -10.15 0.50
CA LEU A 25 -7.92 -10.44 -0.68
C LEU A 25 -8.69 -10.21 -1.98
N LYS A 26 -9.96 -10.64 -2.04
CA LYS A 26 -10.84 -10.41 -3.20
C LYS A 26 -11.11 -8.92 -3.40
N GLY A 27 -11.36 -8.16 -2.33
CA GLY A 27 -11.58 -6.72 -2.42
C GLY A 27 -10.34 -5.95 -2.89
N LEU A 28 -9.14 -6.40 -2.52
CA LEU A 28 -7.88 -5.82 -3.04
C LEU A 28 -7.68 -6.08 -4.53
N ALA A 29 -8.16 -7.22 -5.03
CA ALA A 29 -8.11 -7.58 -6.45
C ALA A 29 -9.33 -7.07 -7.25
N ASP A 30 -10.31 -6.43 -6.59
CA ASP A 30 -11.49 -5.88 -7.27
C ASP A 30 -11.09 -4.66 -8.10
N HIS A 31 -11.70 -4.45 -9.26
CA HIS A 31 -11.39 -3.31 -10.12
C HIS A 31 -12.06 -2.01 -9.65
N ARG A 32 -13.06 -2.11 -8.76
CA ARG A 32 -13.81 -0.96 -8.25
C ARG A 32 -13.01 -0.24 -7.15
N PRO A 33 -12.72 1.06 -7.28
CA PRO A 33 -11.90 1.80 -6.32
C PRO A 33 -12.45 1.77 -4.88
N ALA A 34 -13.78 1.81 -4.73
CA ALA A 34 -14.44 1.77 -3.43
C ALA A 34 -14.20 0.44 -2.69
N GLU A 35 -14.23 -0.68 -3.41
CA GLU A 35 -13.97 -2.00 -2.84
C GLU A 35 -12.50 -2.19 -2.47
N GLN A 36 -11.58 -1.70 -3.33
CA GLN A 36 -10.16 -1.68 -3.01
C GLN A 36 -9.88 -0.84 -1.76
N LEU A 37 -10.45 0.36 -1.67
CA LEU A 37 -10.28 1.24 -0.50
C LEU A 37 -10.80 0.56 0.77
N ARG A 38 -12.01 0.00 0.72
CA ARG A 38 -12.60 -0.74 1.84
C ARG A 38 -11.72 -1.90 2.28
N ALA A 39 -11.19 -2.68 1.33
CA ALA A 39 -10.31 -3.80 1.63
C ALA A 39 -8.97 -3.35 2.23
N ARG A 40 -8.38 -2.25 1.73
CA ARG A 40 -7.16 -1.64 2.28
C ARG A 40 -7.38 -1.17 3.72
N LEU A 41 -8.48 -0.47 4.00
CA LEU A 41 -8.82 0.00 5.34
C LEU A 41 -9.01 -1.18 6.32
N LEU A 42 -9.71 -2.23 5.89
CA LEU A 42 -9.90 -3.43 6.71
C LEU A 42 -8.58 -4.17 6.96
N GLY A 43 -7.75 -4.33 5.93
CA GLY A 43 -6.42 -4.93 6.07
C GLY A 43 -5.51 -4.15 7.01
N ALA A 44 -5.52 -2.81 6.91
CA ALA A 44 -4.80 -1.92 7.81
C ALA A 44 -5.27 -2.07 9.26
N ALA A 45 -6.58 -2.12 9.50
CA ALA A 45 -7.15 -2.34 10.83
C ALA A 45 -6.72 -3.69 11.44
N MET A 46 -6.64 -4.75 10.63
CA MET A 46 -6.17 -6.06 11.11
C MET A 46 -4.68 -6.06 11.48
N ILE A 47 -3.85 -5.34 10.72
CA ILE A 47 -2.43 -5.14 11.07
C ILE A 47 -2.35 -4.33 12.37
N SER A 48 -3.09 -3.23 12.47
CA SER A 48 -3.14 -2.40 13.69
C SER A 48 -3.60 -3.19 14.91
N ASP A 49 -4.59 -4.08 14.82
CA ASP A 49 -5.00 -4.94 15.93
C ASP A 49 -3.86 -5.87 16.38
N LYS A 50 -3.12 -6.47 15.43
CA LYS A 50 -1.97 -7.33 15.77
C LYS A 50 -0.80 -6.56 16.38
N LEU A 51 -0.61 -5.32 15.98
CA LEU A 51 0.40 -4.43 16.54
C LEU A 51 -0.03 -3.82 17.88
N ASN A 52 -1.32 -3.53 18.08
CA ASN A 52 -1.82 -3.04 19.37
C ASN A 52 -1.59 -4.05 20.50
N LYS A 53 -1.66 -5.34 20.19
CA LYS A 53 -1.29 -6.43 21.13
C LYS A 53 0.18 -6.45 21.51
N LEU A 54 1.02 -5.66 20.85
CA LEU A 54 2.40 -5.45 21.27
C LEU A 54 2.52 -4.40 22.36
N GLU A 55 1.51 -3.54 22.59
CA GLU A 55 1.39 -2.48 23.61
C GLU A 55 2.62 -1.55 23.83
N ILE A 56 3.70 -1.74 23.07
CA ILE A 56 5.04 -1.13 23.20
C ILE A 56 5.38 -0.36 21.91
N LEU A 57 4.39 0.30 21.31
CA LEU A 57 4.62 1.31 20.28
C LEU A 57 3.99 2.67 20.63
N SER A 58 3.34 2.79 21.79
CA SER A 58 2.82 4.05 22.35
C SER A 58 3.91 5.10 22.66
N GLY A 59 5.20 4.72 22.57
CA GLY A 59 6.35 5.64 22.67
C GLY A 59 7.01 5.99 21.33
N SER A 60 6.52 5.47 20.19
CA SER A 60 7.10 5.79 18.89
C SER A 60 6.53 7.12 18.38
N PRO A 61 7.38 8.09 17.97
CA PRO A 61 6.89 9.35 17.42
C PRO A 61 6.03 9.08 16.17
N PRO A 62 5.02 9.92 15.90
CA PRO A 62 4.17 9.75 14.74
C PRO A 62 5.02 9.65 13.46
N PRO A 63 4.66 8.77 12.51
CA PRO A 63 5.40 8.64 11.27
C PRO A 63 5.38 10.00 10.54
N PRO A 64 6.47 10.35 9.82
CA PRO A 64 6.50 11.58 9.06
C PRO A 64 5.35 11.61 8.05
N PRO A 65 4.82 12.80 7.72
CA PRO A 65 3.68 12.93 6.81
C PRO A 65 4.00 12.26 5.48
N ILE A 66 3.10 11.40 5.02
CA ILE A 66 3.18 10.76 3.71
C ILE A 66 3.16 11.86 2.65
N ARG A 67 4.29 12.08 1.99
CA ARG A 67 4.36 12.95 0.80
C ARG A 67 3.94 12.10 -0.39
N TYR A 68 2.77 12.36 -0.95
CA TYR A 68 2.30 11.79 -2.23
C TYR A 68 3.08 12.32 -3.45
N ALA A 69 4.25 12.92 -3.26
CA ALA A 69 4.99 13.66 -4.29
C ALA A 69 5.70 12.76 -5.32
N ASP A 70 5.82 11.45 -5.08
CA ASP A 70 6.53 10.54 -5.99
C ASP A 70 5.58 9.78 -6.95
N LEU A 71 4.29 10.12 -7.01
CA LEU A 71 3.36 9.62 -8.03
C LEU A 71 3.12 10.62 -9.17
N GLU A 72 3.64 11.84 -9.08
CA GLU A 72 3.69 12.77 -10.22
C GLU A 72 4.97 12.55 -11.01
N GLY A 73 5.01 11.50 -11.84
CA GLY A 73 6.15 11.28 -12.72
C GLY A 73 6.12 10.03 -13.58
N VAL A 74 5.31 9.03 -13.21
CA VAL A 74 5.09 7.84 -14.06
C VAL A 74 3.68 7.88 -14.65
N SER A 75 3.43 8.92 -15.45
CA SER A 75 2.42 8.81 -16.51
C SER A 75 2.96 7.81 -17.54
N GLY A 76 2.59 6.54 -17.37
CA GLY A 76 2.78 5.48 -18.36
C GLY A 76 1.88 5.64 -19.57
N VAL A 77 1.72 6.87 -20.07
CA VAL A 77 1.14 7.15 -21.38
C VAL A 77 2.30 7.59 -22.26
N PRO A 78 2.65 6.84 -23.32
CA PRO A 78 3.61 7.33 -24.29
C PRO A 78 3.10 8.68 -24.80
N GLN A 79 3.90 9.72 -24.62
CA GLN A 79 3.59 11.04 -25.10
C GLN A 79 3.57 10.98 -26.64
N GLN A 80 2.43 11.31 -27.24
CA GLN A 80 2.13 11.16 -28.67
C GLN A 80 2.90 12.18 -29.55
N ASP A 81 4.08 12.63 -29.10
CA ASP A 81 4.89 13.67 -29.74
C ASP A 81 5.96 13.09 -30.70
N ASP A 82 6.12 11.75 -30.76
CA ASP A 82 7.06 11.08 -31.68
C ASP A 82 6.46 10.60 -33.01
N ILE A 83 5.18 10.86 -33.27
CA ILE A 83 4.61 10.63 -34.61
C ILE A 83 4.83 11.90 -35.45
N LYS A 84 6.02 12.05 -36.03
CA LYS A 84 6.20 12.97 -37.15
C LYS A 84 5.24 12.54 -38.28
N PRO A 85 4.39 13.43 -38.80
CA PRO A 85 3.64 13.12 -40.01
C PRO A 85 4.63 12.96 -41.15
N ASN A 86 4.77 11.74 -41.67
CA ASN A 86 5.39 11.52 -42.96
C ASN A 86 4.62 12.30 -44.02
N GLY A 87 5.31 13.21 -44.71
CA GLY A 87 4.88 13.69 -46.02
C GLY A 87 5.75 14.83 -46.58
N PRO A 88 5.78 15.04 -47.91
CA PRO A 88 5.19 14.23 -48.98
C PRO A 88 6.24 13.60 -49.93
N MET A 89 5.75 12.63 -50.72
CA MET A 89 6.34 12.21 -51.99
C MET A 89 6.55 13.42 -52.91
N ARG A 90 7.81 13.65 -53.35
CA ARG A 90 8.16 14.13 -54.69
C ARG A 90 9.51 13.58 -55.09
#